data_AF-A0AAV0KMB0-F1
#
_entry.id   AF-A0AAV0KMB0-F1
#
_cell.length_a   1.000
_cell.length_b   1.000
_cell.length_c   1.000
_cell.angle_alpha   90.00
_cell.angle_beta   90.00
_cell.angle_gamma   90.00
#
_symmetry.space_group_name_H-M   'P 1'
#
loop_
_entity.id
_entity.type
_entity.pdbx_description
1 polymer ?
#
loop_
_entity_poly.entity_id
_entity_poly.type
_entity_poly.pdbx_seq_one_letter_code
_entity_poly.pdbx_strand_id
1 'polypeptide(L)'
;MDYFTPSIKMTVVYPNNKLVSNGHEFFPSAVASKPRVEIHGGDLRSFFTLVMTDPDVPGPSDPFLREHLHWIVTDIPGTTDATFGKYVRECH
;
A
#
# COMPACT_ATOMS: atom_id res chain seq x y z
N MET A 1 -10.44 2.25 10.04
CA MET A 1 -9.19 2.67 10.69
C MET A 1 -9.54 3.62 11.82
N ASP A 2 -8.95 3.40 12.99
CA ASP A 2 -9.08 4.34 14.11
C ASP A 2 -8.36 5.65 13.79
N TYR A 3 -8.78 6.74 14.44
CA TYR A 3 -8.13 8.03 14.28
C TYR A 3 -6.68 7.97 14.76
N PHE A 4 -5.76 8.47 13.93
CA PHE A 4 -4.34 8.55 14.26
C PHE A 4 -3.75 9.86 13.72
N THR A 5 -2.63 10.30 14.31
CA THR A 5 -1.83 11.40 13.78
C THR A 5 -0.73 10.81 12.87
N PRO A 6 -0.71 11.11 11.56
CA PRO A 6 0.34 10.64 10.67
C PRO A 6 1.72 11.14 11.11
N SER A 7 2.65 10.22 11.37
CA SER A 7 4.01 10.52 11.82
C SER A 7 5.08 10.23 10.78
N ILE A 8 4.78 9.38 9.78
CA ILE A 8 5.71 8.94 8.74
C ILE A 8 5.07 9.21 7.38
N LYS A 9 5.85 9.84 6.49
CA LYS A 9 5.42 10.09 5.11
C LYS A 9 5.66 8.86 4.25
N MET A 10 4.65 8.46 3.48
CA MET A 10 4.72 7.39 2.50
C MET A 10 4.38 7.93 1.11
N THR A 11 5.11 7.48 0.08
CA THR A 11 4.87 7.83 -1.32
C THR A 11 4.63 6.56 -2.11
N VAL A 12 3.50 6.49 -2.83
CA VAL A 12 3.12 5.33 -3.65
C VAL A 12 3.04 5.76 -5.12
N VAL A 13 3.82 5.12 -6.00
CA VAL A 13 3.92 5.47 -7.42
C VAL A 13 3.72 4.23 -8.28
N TYR A 14 2.68 4.21 -9.09
CA TYR A 14 2.47 3.17 -10.11
C TYR A 14 3.36 3.40 -11.35
N PRO A 15 3.57 2.37 -12.18
CA PRO A 15 4.27 2.51 -13.45
C PRO A 15 3.74 3.69 -14.29
N ASN A 16 4.60 4.30 -15.10
CA ASN A 16 4.36 5.56 -15.81
C ASN A 16 4.30 6.80 -14.90
N ASN A 17 4.99 6.78 -13.75
CA ASN A 17 5.10 7.90 -12.80
C ASN A 17 3.76 8.42 -12.27
N LYS A 18 2.79 7.51 -12.10
CA LYS A 18 1.48 7.86 -11.56
C LYS A 18 1.50 7.84 -10.03
N LEU A 19 1.62 9.03 -9.43
CA LEU A 19 1.57 9.22 -7.99
C LEU A 19 0.15 9.00 -7.45
N VAL A 20 0.01 8.17 -6.42
CA VAL A 20 -1.26 7.98 -5.72
C VAL A 20 -1.58 9.22 -4.88
N SER A 21 -2.82 9.67 -4.96
CA SER A 21 -3.39 10.74 -4.14
C SER A 21 -4.74 10.28 -3.59
N ASN A 22 -5.02 10.59 -2.32
CA ASN A 22 -6.24 10.15 -1.66
C ASN A 22 -7.48 10.64 -2.43
N GLY A 23 -8.41 9.72 -2.75
CA GLY A 23 -9.63 10.00 -3.48
C GLY A 23 -9.49 10.11 -5.01
N HIS A 24 -8.28 9.96 -5.56
CA HIS A 24 -8.09 9.93 -7.01
C HIS A 24 -8.37 8.53 -7.55
N GLU A 25 -9.28 8.44 -8.52
CA GLU A 25 -9.59 7.22 -9.24
C GLU A 25 -8.45 6.79 -10.19
N PHE A 26 -8.21 5.48 -10.25
CA PHE A 26 -7.30 4.87 -11.20
C PHE A 26 -8.03 3.82 -12.02
N PHE A 27 -7.72 3.76 -13.32
CA PHE A 27 -8.16 2.63 -14.15
C PHE A 27 -7.50 1.33 -13.67
N PRO A 28 -8.23 0.19 -13.64
CA PRO A 28 -7.67 -1.11 -13.25
C PRO A 28 -6.39 -1.48 -14.03
N SER A 29 -6.34 -1.15 -15.32
CA SER A 29 -5.17 -1.40 -16.17
C SER A 29 -3.93 -0.59 -15.76
N ALA A 30 -4.11 0.55 -15.11
CA ALA A 30 -3.00 1.38 -14.63
C ALA A 30 -2.41 0.91 -13.30
N VAL A 31 -3.13 0.03 -12.58
CA VAL A 31 -2.76 -0.49 -11.25
C VAL A 31 -2.54 -2.00 -11.23
N ALA A 32 -2.56 -2.65 -12.40
CA ALA A 32 -2.36 -4.09 -12.53
C ALA A 32 -0.97 -4.57 -12.09
N SER A 33 0.03 -3.69 -12.14
CA SER A 33 1.38 -3.97 -11.65
C SER A 33 1.61 -3.33 -10.29
N LYS A 34 2.36 -4.01 -9.42
CA LYS A 34 2.75 -3.46 -8.11
C LYS A 34 3.36 -2.05 -8.20
N PRO A 35 3.00 -1.12 -7.32
CA PRO A 35 3.61 0.20 -7.27
C PRO A 35 4.98 0.17 -6.57
N ARG A 36 5.76 1.24 -6.76
CA ARG A 36 6.89 1.57 -5.90
C ARG A 36 6.37 2.29 -4.65
N VAL A 37 6.78 1.84 -3.47
CA VAL A 37 6.36 2.43 -2.19
C VAL A 37 7.58 2.86 -1.40
N GLU A 38 7.75 4.16 -1.21
CA GLU A 38 8.86 4.77 -0.48
C GLU A 38 8.39 5.24 0.91
N ILE A 39 9.18 4.94 1.95
CA ILE A 39 8.93 5.34 3.33
C ILE A 39 9.96 6.41 3.72
N HIS A 40 9.50 7.65 3.89
CA HIS A 40 10.36 8.81 4.13
C HIS A 40 10.47 9.18 5.62
N GLY A 41 10.70 8.19 6.49
CA GLY A 41 10.84 8.44 7.91
C GLY A 41 11.27 7.23 8.71
N GLY A 42 11.54 7.47 10.00
CA GLY A 42 12.18 6.52 10.90
C GLY A 42 13.70 6.53 10.76
N ASP A 43 14.33 5.51 11.34
CA ASP A 43 15.73 5.18 11.14
C ASP A 43 15.86 3.75 10.59
N LEU A 44 17.08 3.33 10.26
CA LEU A 44 17.35 1.96 9.79
C LEU A 44 17.16 0.87 10.87
N ARG A 45 16.77 1.26 12.10
CA ARG A 45 16.44 0.34 13.20
C ARG A 45 14.94 0.13 13.34
N SER A 46 14.15 1.00 12.69
CA SER A 46 12.70 0.94 12.64
C SER A 46 12.27 0.09 11.45
N PHE A 47 11.31 -0.81 11.65
CA PHE A 47 10.77 -1.68 10.61
C PHE A 47 9.27 -1.42 10.45
N PHE A 48 8.83 -1.36 9.20
CA PHE A 48 7.46 -1.05 8.82
C PHE A 48 6.80 -2.23 8.12
N THR A 49 5.48 -2.32 8.27
CA THR A 49 4.64 -3.26 7.54
C THR A 49 3.68 -2.47 6.64
N LEU A 50 3.69 -2.80 5.36
CA LEU A 50 2.77 -2.27 4.35
C LEU A 50 1.65 -3.28 4.13
N VAL A 51 0.41 -2.80 4.18
CA VAL A 51 -0.80 -3.58 3.90
C VAL A 51 -1.63 -2.83 2.86
N MET A 52 -2.00 -3.51 1.77
CA MET A 52 -2.94 -3.02 0.77
C MET A 52 -4.18 -3.93 0.76
N THR A 53 -5.34 -3.34 1.03
CA THR A 53 -6.63 -4.03 1.10
C THR A 53 -7.70 -3.29 0.31
N ASP A 54 -8.65 -4.03 -0.24
CA ASP A 54 -9.90 -3.50 -0.80
C ASP A 54 -11.07 -3.83 0.14
N PRO A 55 -11.69 -2.83 0.79
CA PRO A 55 -12.82 -3.01 1.70
C PRO A 55 -14.17 -3.15 0.98
N ASP A 56 -14.20 -2.98 -0.35
CA ASP A 56 -15.42 -2.81 -1.13
C ASP A 56 -15.72 -4.02 -2.03
N VAL A 57 -15.10 -5.19 -1.81
CA VAL A 57 -15.28 -6.38 -2.67
C VAL A 57 -16.58 -7.15 -2.33
N PRO A 58 -17.41 -7.54 -3.33
CA PRO A 58 -17.27 -7.30 -4.78
C PRO A 58 -17.78 -5.93 -5.27
N GLY A 59 -18.53 -5.21 -4.45
CA GLY A 59 -18.89 -3.82 -4.70
C GLY A 59 -19.20 -3.08 -3.39
N PRO A 60 -19.07 -1.74 -3.37
CA PRO A 60 -19.21 -0.94 -2.15
C PRO A 60 -20.63 -1.00 -1.54
N SER A 61 -21.64 -1.38 -2.34
CA SER A 61 -23.03 -1.52 -1.88
C SER A 61 -23.30 -2.81 -1.10
N ASP A 62 -22.55 -3.89 -1.39
CA ASP A 62 -22.69 -5.18 -0.72
C ASP A 62 -21.30 -5.86 -0.59
N PRO A 63 -20.42 -5.35 0.28
CA PRO A 63 -19.04 -5.78 0.34
C PRO A 63 -18.89 -7.03 1.24
N PHE A 64 -19.55 -8.14 0.92
CA PHE A 64 -19.55 -9.34 1.76
C PHE A 64 -18.22 -10.12 1.77
N LEU A 65 -17.26 -9.77 0.90
CA LEU A 65 -15.91 -10.34 0.86
C LEU A 65 -14.85 -9.40 1.47
N ARG A 66 -15.27 -8.29 2.09
CA ARG A 66 -14.34 -7.38 2.77
C ARG A 66 -13.65 -8.08 3.96
N GLU A 67 -12.38 -7.81 4.24
CA GLU A 67 -11.40 -7.04 3.47
C GLU A 67 -10.64 -7.96 2.52
N HIS A 68 -10.57 -7.60 1.23
CA HIS A 68 -9.77 -8.35 0.27
C HIS A 68 -8.32 -7.90 0.32
N LEU A 69 -7.43 -8.82 0.68
CA LEU A 69 -6.01 -8.53 0.86
C LEU A 69 -5.24 -8.62 -0.46
N HIS A 70 -4.82 -7.49 -1.00
CA HIS A 70 -4.05 -7.41 -2.25
C HIS A 70 -2.54 -7.61 -2.04
N TRP A 71 -1.95 -6.98 -1.03
CA TRP A 71 -0.50 -7.00 -0.86
C TRP A 71 -0.08 -6.85 0.60
N ILE A 72 0.86 -7.68 1.06
CA ILE A 72 1.56 -7.51 2.35
C ILE A 72 3.06 -7.58 2.14
N VAL A 73 3.74 -6.56 2.67
CA VAL A 73 5.20 -6.54 2.83
C VAL A 73 5.52 -6.19 4.28
N THR A 74 6.38 -6.99 4.89
CA THR A 74 6.83 -6.83 6.28
C THR A 74 8.30 -6.43 6.32
N ASP A 75 8.81 -6.08 7.49
CA ASP A 75 10.24 -5.84 7.72
C ASP A 75 10.87 -4.81 6.77
N ILE A 76 10.11 -3.80 6.32
CA ILE A 76 10.66 -2.71 5.48
C ILE A 76 11.47 -1.78 6.38
N PRO A 77 12.79 -1.62 6.18
CA PRO A 77 13.57 -0.66 6.97
C PRO A 77 13.06 0.77 6.76
N GLY A 78 13.14 1.60 7.80
CA GLY A 78 12.88 3.03 7.66
C GLY A 78 13.79 3.68 6.63
N THR A 79 13.33 4.77 6.01
CA THR A 79 14.05 5.52 4.95
C THR A 79 14.28 4.77 3.63
N THR A 80 13.78 3.54 3.47
CA THR A 80 13.90 2.75 2.24
C THR A 80 12.55 2.60 1.53
N ASP A 81 12.45 1.63 0.62
CA ASP A 81 11.23 1.27 -0.09
C ASP A 81 10.84 -0.19 0.15
N ALA A 82 9.62 -0.56 -0.26
CA ALA A 82 9.06 -1.89 -0.06
C ALA A 82 9.86 -3.05 -0.68
N THR A 83 10.81 -2.79 -1.60
CA THR A 83 11.67 -3.85 -2.16
C THR A 83 12.72 -4.37 -1.18
N PHE A 84 13.02 -3.61 -0.11
CA PHE A 84 13.91 -4.03 0.98
C PHE A 84 13.21 -4.84 2.06
N GLY A 85 11.87 -4.89 2.04
CA GLY A 85 11.09 -5.67 2.98
C GLY A 85 10.95 -7.13 2.57
N LYS A 86 10.41 -7.93 3.48
CA LYS A 86 10.02 -9.31 3.24
C LYS A 86 8.62 -9.38 2.66
N TYR A 87 8.53 -9.87 1.43
CA TYR A 87 7.27 -10.15 0.76
C TYR A 87 6.53 -11.33 1.42
N VAL A 88 5.25 -11.13 1.72
CA VAL A 88 4.41 -12.16 2.36
C VAL A 88 3.34 -12.69 1.39
N ARG A 89 2.63 -11.80 0.68
CA ARG A 89 1.52 -12.19 -0.20
C ARG A 89 1.21 -11.13 -1.25
N GLU A 90 0.82 -11.56 -2.45
CA GLU A 90 0.14 -10.78 -3.49
C GLU A 90 -1.03 -11.60 -4.00
N CYS A 91 -2.21 -11.00 -4.05
CA CYS A 91 -3.39 -11.59 -4.68
C CYS A 91 -3.88 -10.67 -5.80
N HIS A 92 -3.92 -11.24 -7.01
CA HIS A 92 -4.56 -10.65 -8.18
C HIS A 92 -6.06 -10.88 -8.14
#